data_AF-A0A2G5NWJ0-F1
#
_entry.id   AF-A0A2G5NWJ0-F1
#
_cell.length_a   1.000
_cell.length_b   1.000
_cell.length_c   1.000
_cell.angle_alpha   90.00
_cell.angle_beta   90.00
_cell.angle_gamma   90.00
#
_symmetry.space_group_name_H-M   'P 1'
#
loop_
_entity.id
_entity.type
_entity.pdbx_description
1 polymer ?
#
loop_
_entity_poly.entity_id
_entity_poly.type
_entity_poly.pdbx_seq_one_letter_code
_entity_poly.pdbx_strand_id
1 'polypeptide(L)'
;MNYNFIVDKQSFCNELGISVGLLNYLLYSNKENGIESFYINFSVPKKNGEERRIHAPNEQLKFVQKKVQELLQIRNDELFAKLNVENKIVHGFVPGKNIITNARKHRNKKIVINIDIQDFFESLHFGRVKGFFEKDKFFGLPKEVALIIAQLTCYKGHLPQGAPTSPIISNLIAKILDIRMLKMCKKYNLDYTRYADDMTFSTNKYLTTKQLEKLLKDLEKVISNSGFSINNKKTRIQQNNLRQDVTGITVNEKLNVNKEYIKKTRAMAHNLYCNNEFYIENEKGTLDQLEGRFSFINQLDKFNNNISKTKSVEYNLIKNQKNFSYISTYQKKVNTKSDQFFKQLNSREQEYQKFIFFKLFYGNPKPLIITEGKTDIKYLKAALKSLHKEYPGLVEKQGDKYIYKVSFLDKSSRKNKKISKLQYFLNISEHGGDVMKNIFSYYDVQNNYYPSYYDYFDELRNFTGANKPVILFFDNEVDRRKKDSPVKSFIKHAKISSKVDEFKKNKKIHITKNLYLLTHSLEEGALEGEIEDLFDEDVLNHEINGKIFSRKDEEETNKYGKEIFSKYVYSNFQNINFHNFKQILDDIVYIIEIYEMSKKNRKKVVTE
;
A
#
# COMPACT_ATOMS: atom_id res chain seq x y z
N MET A 1 2.04 -25.05 17.47
CA MET A 1 3.38 -24.67 17.95
C MET A 1 3.28 -24.31 19.42
N ASN A 2 3.80 -25.17 20.28
CA ASN A 2 3.99 -24.95 21.70
C ASN A 2 5.49 -25.08 22.00
N TYR A 3 6.12 -23.94 22.30
CA TYR A 3 7.54 -23.88 22.53
C TYR A 3 7.99 -24.75 23.73
N ASN A 4 7.13 -24.93 24.74
CA ASN A 4 7.50 -25.65 25.96
C ASN A 4 7.60 -27.18 25.77
N PHE A 5 7.11 -27.73 24.65
CA PHE A 5 7.21 -29.16 24.35
C PHE A 5 8.53 -29.56 23.69
N ILE A 6 9.41 -28.60 23.39
CA ILE A 6 10.67 -28.83 22.70
C ILE A 6 11.74 -29.30 23.69
N VAL A 7 11.94 -30.61 23.75
CA VAL A 7 12.89 -31.27 24.66
C VAL A 7 14.02 -31.97 23.92
N ASP A 8 13.88 -32.17 22.61
CA ASP A 8 14.84 -32.83 21.74
C ASP A 8 14.61 -32.44 20.26
N LYS A 9 15.40 -33.02 19.35
CA LYS A 9 15.25 -32.82 17.90
C LYS A 9 13.89 -33.27 17.36
N GLN A 10 13.30 -34.35 17.88
CA GLN A 10 12.05 -34.91 17.36
C GLN A 10 10.88 -33.98 17.69
N SER A 11 10.75 -33.59 18.96
CA SER A 11 9.76 -32.62 19.42
C SER A 11 9.92 -31.27 18.74
N PHE A 12 11.16 -30.81 18.47
CA PHE A 12 11.40 -29.61 17.66
C PHE A 12 10.79 -29.73 16.25
N CYS A 13 11.03 -30.85 15.55
CA CYS A 13 10.45 -31.07 14.22
C CYS A 13 8.92 -31.14 14.26
N ASN A 14 8.36 -31.82 15.26
CA ASN A 14 6.91 -31.92 15.46
C ASN A 14 6.29 -30.54 15.65
N GLU A 15 6.90 -29.68 16.47
CA GLU A 15 6.40 -28.33 16.72
C GLU A 15 6.53 -27.41 15.51
N LEU A 16 7.54 -27.61 14.66
CA LEU A 16 7.64 -26.90 13.38
C LEU A 16 6.69 -27.45 12.30
N GLY A 17 6.12 -28.65 12.50
CA GLY A 17 5.32 -29.35 11.50
C GLY A 17 6.17 -29.81 10.29
N ILE A 18 7.40 -30.25 10.53
CA ILE A 18 8.32 -30.75 9.49
C ILE A 18 8.80 -32.16 9.82
N SER A 19 9.28 -32.90 8.81
CA SER A 19 9.88 -34.21 9.03
C SER A 19 11.34 -34.08 9.50
N VAL A 20 11.79 -35.02 10.33
CA VAL A 20 13.22 -35.14 10.71
C VAL A 20 14.09 -35.39 9.48
N GLY A 21 13.57 -36.09 8.47
CA GLY A 21 14.25 -36.30 7.19
C GLY A 21 14.57 -35.00 6.48
N LEU A 22 13.60 -34.07 6.40
CA LEU A 22 13.82 -32.74 5.82
C LEU A 22 14.86 -31.95 6.63
N LEU A 23 14.78 -32.00 7.96
CA LEU A 23 15.76 -31.33 8.82
C LEU A 23 17.18 -31.86 8.58
N ASN A 24 17.37 -33.17 8.61
CA ASN A 24 18.67 -33.80 8.39
C ASN A 24 19.18 -33.53 6.97
N TYR A 25 18.29 -33.51 5.98
CA TYR A 25 18.65 -33.13 4.62
C TYR A 25 19.22 -31.71 4.58
N LEU A 26 18.53 -30.72 5.16
CA LEU A 26 19.03 -29.34 5.19
C LEU A 26 20.38 -29.21 5.92
N LEU A 27 20.54 -29.92 7.03
CA LEU A 27 21.75 -29.83 7.86
C LEU A 27 22.96 -30.59 7.29
N TYR A 28 22.74 -31.73 6.61
CA TYR A 28 23.79 -32.71 6.32
C TYR A 28 23.85 -33.23 4.89
N SER A 29 22.90 -32.88 4.00
CA SER A 29 22.85 -33.47 2.64
C SER A 29 24.04 -33.13 1.76
N ASN A 30 24.66 -31.97 1.95
CA ASN A 30 25.82 -31.54 1.17
C ASN A 30 27.09 -31.68 2.01
N LYS A 31 27.91 -32.68 1.70
CA LYS A 31 29.14 -32.98 2.47
C LYS A 31 30.21 -31.88 2.37
N GLU A 32 30.20 -31.08 1.30
CA GLU A 32 31.21 -30.05 1.08
C GLU A 32 30.82 -28.69 1.70
N ASN A 33 29.54 -28.30 1.56
CA ASN A 33 29.09 -26.95 1.94
C ASN A 33 27.95 -26.93 2.98
N GLY A 34 27.41 -28.09 3.37
CA GLY A 34 26.34 -28.19 4.38
C GLY A 34 25.16 -27.26 4.12
N ILE A 35 24.71 -26.59 5.19
CA ILE A 35 23.59 -25.63 5.16
C ILE A 35 23.86 -24.42 4.24
N GLU A 36 25.12 -24.10 3.95
CA GLU A 36 25.48 -22.93 3.14
C GLU A 36 25.05 -23.09 1.68
N SER A 37 24.95 -24.32 1.19
CA SER A 37 24.47 -24.64 -0.16
C SER A 37 23.00 -24.24 -0.41
N PHE A 38 22.26 -23.95 0.66
CA PHE A 38 20.87 -23.48 0.59
C PHE A 38 20.74 -21.95 0.54
N TYR A 39 21.84 -21.20 0.43
CA TYR A 39 21.84 -19.74 0.31
C TYR A 39 22.21 -19.26 -1.10
N ILE A 40 21.52 -18.21 -1.54
CA ILE A 40 21.75 -17.50 -2.80
C ILE A 40 22.33 -16.12 -2.46
N ASN A 41 23.40 -15.75 -3.15
CA ASN A 41 24.13 -14.51 -2.94
C ASN A 41 23.81 -13.52 -4.05
N PHE A 42 23.46 -12.29 -3.70
CA PHE A 42 23.28 -11.20 -4.66
C PHE A 42 23.56 -9.84 -4.01
N SER A 43 23.89 -8.84 -4.83
CA SER A 43 24.15 -7.48 -4.37
C SER A 43 22.95 -6.57 -4.61
N VAL A 44 22.73 -5.61 -3.70
CA VAL A 44 21.78 -4.52 -3.83
C VAL A 44 22.52 -3.19 -3.61
N PRO A 45 22.32 -2.15 -4.43
CA PRO A 45 22.99 -0.87 -4.23
C PRO A 45 22.55 -0.21 -2.92
N LYS A 46 23.51 0.28 -2.14
CA LYS A 46 23.28 1.19 -1.02
C LYS A 46 23.10 2.62 -1.54
N LYS A 47 22.53 3.49 -0.71
CA LYS A 47 22.33 4.92 -1.02
C LYS A 47 23.63 5.68 -1.30
N ASN A 48 24.78 5.20 -0.82
CA ASN A 48 26.09 5.79 -1.06
C ASN A 48 26.81 5.16 -2.27
N GLY A 49 26.15 4.32 -3.06
CA GLY A 49 26.71 3.66 -4.24
C GLY A 49 27.47 2.35 -3.95
N GLU A 50 27.81 2.07 -2.69
CA GLU A 50 28.40 0.79 -2.31
C GLU A 50 27.40 -0.37 -2.46
N GLU A 51 27.88 -1.59 -2.65
CA GLU A 51 27.01 -2.75 -2.68
C GLU A 51 26.72 -3.31 -1.27
N ARG A 52 25.47 -3.76 -1.07
CA ARG A 52 25.07 -4.59 0.05
C ARG A 52 24.91 -6.02 -0.45
N ARG A 53 25.78 -6.91 0.01
CA ARG A 53 25.63 -8.35 -0.21
C ARG A 53 24.47 -8.89 0.62
N ILE A 54 23.57 -9.60 -0.03
CA ILE A 54 22.42 -10.29 0.56
C ILE A 54 22.65 -11.79 0.41
N HIS A 55 22.37 -12.51 1.49
CA HIS A 55 22.46 -13.96 1.59
C HIS A 55 21.05 -14.49 1.89
N ALA A 56 20.31 -14.80 0.84
CA ALA A 56 18.92 -15.23 0.96
C ALA A 56 18.81 -16.77 0.91
N PRO A 57 18.06 -17.39 1.82
CA PRO A 57 17.80 -18.82 1.75
C PRO A 57 16.94 -19.16 0.52
N ASN A 58 17.17 -20.34 -0.06
CA ASN A 58 16.30 -20.92 -1.07
C ASN A 58 14.94 -21.31 -0.45
N GLU A 59 13.96 -21.67 -1.28
CA GLU A 59 12.58 -21.87 -0.80
C GLU A 59 12.45 -22.98 0.26
N GLN A 60 13.27 -24.04 0.21
CA GLN A 60 13.24 -25.13 1.20
C GLN A 60 13.73 -24.65 2.58
N LEU A 61 14.92 -24.04 2.65
CA LEU A 61 15.45 -23.53 3.92
C LEU A 61 14.59 -22.38 4.43
N LYS A 62 14.13 -21.50 3.54
CA LYS A 62 13.24 -20.37 3.87
C LYS A 62 11.92 -20.85 4.47
N PHE A 63 11.36 -21.95 4.00
CA PHE A 63 10.17 -22.56 4.59
C PHE A 63 10.42 -22.96 6.06
N VAL A 64 11.49 -23.70 6.33
CA VAL A 64 11.84 -24.10 7.70
C VAL A 64 12.16 -22.89 8.58
N GLN A 65 12.95 -21.94 8.07
CA GLN A 65 13.27 -20.71 8.81
C GLN A 65 12.02 -19.88 9.13
N LYS A 66 11.02 -19.81 8.24
CA LYS A 66 9.72 -19.17 8.57
C LYS A 66 9.01 -19.88 9.71
N LYS A 67 9.04 -21.21 9.76
CA LYS A 67 8.47 -21.97 10.89
C LYS A 67 9.21 -21.69 12.19
N VAL A 68 10.54 -21.61 12.15
CA VAL A 68 11.34 -21.19 13.31
C VAL A 68 10.97 -19.75 13.72
N GLN A 69 10.86 -18.82 12.78
CA GLN A 69 10.47 -17.43 13.04
C GLN A 69 9.08 -17.35 13.71
N GLU A 70 8.09 -18.09 13.21
CA GLU A 70 6.74 -18.18 13.78
C GLU A 70 6.79 -18.69 15.22
N LEU A 71 7.49 -19.79 15.46
CA LEU A 71 7.69 -20.38 16.79
C LEU A 71 8.33 -19.37 17.76
N LEU A 72 9.39 -18.69 17.34
CA LEU A 72 10.08 -17.68 18.14
C LEU A 72 9.21 -16.46 18.43
N GLN A 73 8.37 -16.05 17.47
CA GLN A 73 7.44 -14.94 17.65
C GLN A 73 6.37 -15.27 18.70
N ILE A 74 5.76 -16.45 18.60
CA ILE A 74 4.79 -16.95 19.59
C ILE A 74 5.41 -16.94 20.98
N ARG A 75 6.60 -17.53 21.13
CA ARG A 75 7.30 -17.56 22.40
C ARG A 75 7.57 -16.15 22.94
N ASN A 76 8.06 -15.25 22.09
CA ASN A 76 8.32 -13.87 22.50
C ASN A 76 7.03 -13.13 22.92
N ASP A 77 5.90 -13.38 22.27
CA ASP A 77 4.61 -12.78 22.65
C ASP A 77 4.12 -13.33 24.01
N GLU A 78 4.31 -14.62 24.29
CA GLU A 78 4.08 -15.20 25.62
C GLU A 78 4.91 -14.51 26.71
N LEU A 79 6.17 -14.15 26.42
CA LEU A 79 7.03 -13.43 27.36
C LEU A 79 6.45 -12.08 27.72
N PHE A 80 6.06 -11.30 26.71
CA PHE A 80 5.51 -9.97 26.92
C PHE A 80 4.18 -10.02 27.67
N ALA A 81 3.33 -11.00 27.34
CA ALA A 81 2.08 -11.25 28.08
C ALA A 81 2.35 -11.62 29.54
N LYS A 82 3.27 -12.57 29.80
CA LYS A 82 3.63 -13.02 31.16
C LYS A 82 4.20 -11.89 32.02
N LEU A 83 5.00 -11.00 31.42
CA LEU A 83 5.58 -9.86 32.13
C LEU A 83 4.60 -8.69 32.28
N ASN A 84 3.46 -8.71 31.59
CA ASN A 84 2.54 -7.58 31.46
C ASN A 84 3.27 -6.29 31.01
N VAL A 85 4.17 -6.43 30.04
CA VAL A 85 4.97 -5.32 29.50
C VAL A 85 4.75 -5.24 28.00
N GLU A 86 4.64 -4.01 27.49
CA GLU A 86 4.67 -3.75 26.05
C GLU A 86 6.07 -3.38 25.57
N ASN A 87 6.41 -3.81 24.35
CA ASN A 87 7.62 -3.32 23.68
C ASN A 87 7.45 -1.85 23.26
N LYS A 88 8.12 -0.95 24.00
CA LYS A 88 8.10 0.51 23.77
C LYS A 88 9.36 1.05 23.08
N ILE A 89 10.41 0.24 22.95
CA ILE A 89 11.78 0.71 22.64
C ILE A 89 12.27 0.16 21.30
N VAL A 90 11.97 -1.10 21.00
CA VAL A 90 12.44 -1.73 19.75
C VAL A 90 11.36 -1.53 18.69
N HIS A 91 11.75 -0.89 17.59
CA HIS A 91 10.88 -0.55 16.46
C HIS A 91 11.26 -1.26 15.16
N GLY A 92 12.52 -1.66 15.01
CA GLY A 92 12.99 -2.42 13.85
C GLY A 92 12.51 -3.86 13.93
N PHE A 93 11.98 -4.38 12.82
CA PHE A 93 11.51 -5.77 12.70
C PHE A 93 10.38 -6.18 13.68
N VAL A 94 9.65 -5.23 14.25
CA VAL A 94 8.54 -5.50 15.16
C VAL A 94 7.20 -5.23 14.45
N PRO A 95 6.25 -6.18 14.43
CA PRO A 95 4.92 -5.95 13.87
C PRO A 95 4.24 -4.70 14.44
N GLY A 96 3.62 -3.90 13.57
CA GLY A 96 2.95 -2.65 13.95
C GLY A 96 3.88 -1.48 14.31
N LYS A 97 5.21 -1.68 14.33
CA LYS A 97 6.21 -0.63 14.45
C LYS A 97 6.80 -0.28 13.10
N ASN A 98 7.23 0.96 12.96
CA ASN A 98 7.83 1.52 11.76
C ASN A 98 8.69 2.75 12.11
N ILE A 99 9.35 3.32 11.10
CA ILE A 99 10.18 4.53 11.23
C ILE A 99 9.43 5.71 11.86
N ILE A 100 8.11 5.86 11.64
CA ILE A 100 7.29 6.92 12.25
C ILE A 100 7.14 6.67 13.75
N THR A 101 6.82 5.44 14.14
CA THR A 101 6.69 5.09 15.56
C THR A 101 8.00 5.21 16.32
N ASN A 102 9.14 5.06 15.63
CA ASN A 102 10.49 5.29 16.15
C ASN A 102 10.73 6.80 16.36
N ALA A 103 10.61 7.56 15.27
CA ALA A 103 10.84 9.00 15.24
C ALA A 103 9.95 9.79 16.20
N ARG A 104 8.68 9.37 16.42
CA ARG A 104 7.73 10.09 17.28
C ARG A 104 8.23 10.31 18.72
N LYS A 105 9.04 9.39 19.24
CA LYS A 105 9.57 9.46 20.61
C LYS A 105 10.60 10.58 20.79
N HIS A 106 11.25 10.95 19.70
CA HIS A 106 12.35 11.91 19.66
C HIS A 106 11.93 13.29 19.12
N ARG A 107 10.61 13.52 18.98
CA ARG A 107 10.08 14.81 18.54
C ARG A 107 10.23 15.88 19.62
N ASN A 108 10.52 17.12 19.22
CA ASN A 108 10.65 18.28 20.13
C ASN A 108 11.74 18.09 21.18
N LYS A 109 12.91 17.61 20.75
CA LYS A 109 14.03 17.32 21.63
C LYS A 109 15.15 18.32 21.39
N LYS A 110 15.79 18.82 22.45
CA LYS A 110 16.93 19.73 22.33
C LYS A 110 18.13 19.06 21.66
N ILE A 111 18.40 17.82 22.04
CA ILE A 111 19.50 17.01 21.49
C ILE A 111 18.95 15.66 21.06
N VAL A 112 19.32 15.23 19.85
CA VAL A 112 19.10 13.87 19.32
C VAL A 112 20.46 13.27 18.96
N ILE A 113 20.73 12.05 19.42
CA ILE A 113 21.96 11.31 19.17
C ILE A 113 21.58 10.02 18.44
N ASN A 114 22.15 9.79 17.27
CA ASN A 114 22.04 8.54 16.52
C ASN A 114 23.35 7.79 16.57
N ILE A 115 23.30 6.52 16.93
CA ILE A 115 24.44 5.61 16.96
C ILE A 115 24.06 4.40 16.10
N ASP A 116 24.90 4.09 15.11
CA ASP A 116 24.73 2.93 14.24
C ASP A 116 25.67 1.82 14.71
N ILE A 117 25.16 0.60 14.86
CA ILE A 117 25.99 -0.56 15.19
C ILE A 117 26.68 -1.06 13.91
N GLN A 118 28.00 -1.15 13.95
CA GLN A 118 28.78 -1.72 12.86
C GLN A 118 28.52 -3.23 12.75
N ASP A 119 28.31 -3.69 11.50
CA ASP A 119 28.19 -5.11 11.13
C ASP A 119 27.22 -5.87 12.05
N PHE A 120 26.04 -5.29 12.26
CA PHE A 120 25.09 -5.72 13.29
C PHE A 120 24.71 -7.21 13.19
N PHE A 121 24.44 -7.72 12.00
CA PHE A 121 24.07 -9.13 11.82
C PHE A 121 25.29 -10.05 11.93
N GLU A 122 26.43 -9.61 11.41
CA GLU A 122 27.69 -10.33 11.43
C GLU A 122 28.25 -10.47 12.87
N SER A 123 28.00 -9.46 13.72
CA SER A 123 28.34 -9.48 15.15
C SER A 123 27.54 -10.51 15.97
N LEU A 124 26.45 -11.04 15.39
CA LEU A 124 25.60 -12.08 15.95
C LEU A 124 26.02 -13.45 15.40
N HIS A 125 27.23 -13.86 15.78
CA HIS A 125 27.82 -15.11 15.34
C HIS A 125 27.13 -16.35 15.96
N PHE A 126 27.38 -17.51 15.36
CA PHE A 126 26.81 -18.82 15.67
C PHE A 126 26.81 -19.13 17.17
N GLY A 127 27.94 -18.89 17.84
CA GLY A 127 28.09 -19.09 19.28
C GLY A 127 27.14 -18.23 20.13
N ARG A 128 26.86 -16.98 19.72
CA ARG A 128 25.90 -16.11 20.42
C ARG A 128 24.47 -16.57 20.20
N VAL A 129 24.13 -17.00 18.99
CA VAL A 129 22.79 -17.52 18.66
C VAL A 129 22.53 -18.79 19.47
N LYS A 130 23.43 -19.77 19.37
CA LYS A 130 23.35 -21.00 20.16
C LYS A 130 23.29 -20.70 21.66
N GLY A 131 24.23 -19.89 22.16
CA GLY A 131 24.33 -19.56 23.58
C GLY A 131 23.10 -18.85 24.12
N PHE A 132 22.47 -17.97 23.34
CA PHE A 132 21.21 -17.34 23.71
C PHE A 132 20.10 -18.37 23.91
N PHE A 133 19.86 -19.23 22.92
CA PHE A 133 18.80 -20.22 23.02
C PHE A 133 19.06 -21.27 24.10
N GLU A 134 20.33 -21.61 24.36
CA GLU A 134 20.72 -22.56 25.40
C GLU A 134 20.60 -21.97 26.82
N LYS A 135 20.96 -20.69 27.02
CA LYS A 135 21.17 -20.12 28.37
C LYS A 135 20.13 -19.10 28.81
N ASP A 136 19.35 -18.51 27.90
CA ASP A 136 18.32 -17.56 28.29
C ASP A 136 17.24 -18.25 29.13
N LYS A 137 16.82 -17.64 30.24
CA LYS A 137 15.89 -18.27 31.19
C LYS A 137 14.50 -18.53 30.63
N PHE A 138 14.12 -17.81 29.59
CA PHE A 138 12.78 -17.91 29.01
C PHE A 138 12.77 -18.74 27.73
N PHE A 139 13.86 -18.72 26.96
CA PHE A 139 14.01 -19.58 25.79
C PHE A 139 14.61 -20.95 26.12
N GLY A 140 15.60 -21.04 27.01
CA GLY A 140 16.15 -22.25 27.65
C GLY A 140 15.93 -23.59 26.94
N LEU A 141 16.48 -23.76 25.74
CA LEU A 141 16.39 -24.99 24.96
C LEU A 141 17.51 -25.97 25.29
N PRO A 142 17.26 -27.29 25.11
CA PRO A 142 18.31 -28.29 25.11
C PRO A 142 19.45 -27.92 24.17
N LYS A 143 20.69 -28.28 24.56
CA LYS A 143 21.91 -27.96 23.80
C LYS A 143 21.83 -28.42 22.34
N GLU A 144 21.24 -29.59 22.08
CA GLU A 144 21.03 -30.12 20.74
C GLU A 144 20.13 -29.20 19.90
N VAL A 145 18.98 -28.79 20.43
CA VAL A 145 18.02 -27.94 19.72
C VAL A 145 18.58 -26.53 19.50
N ALA A 146 19.26 -25.96 20.51
CA ALA A 146 19.92 -24.66 20.36
C ALA A 146 21.00 -24.68 19.26
N LEU A 147 21.72 -25.81 19.12
CA LEU A 147 22.68 -26.03 18.04
C LEU A 147 21.97 -26.08 16.68
N ILE A 148 20.88 -26.85 16.58
CA ILE A 148 20.09 -26.97 15.35
C ILE A 148 19.57 -25.60 14.90
N ILE A 149 19.01 -24.79 15.81
CA ILE A 149 18.55 -23.43 15.49
C ILE A 149 19.71 -22.57 14.98
N ALA A 150 20.88 -22.62 15.63
CA ALA A 150 22.05 -21.87 15.17
C ALA A 150 22.50 -22.31 13.77
N GLN A 151 22.52 -23.62 13.48
CA GLN A 151 22.87 -24.17 12.15
C GLN A 151 21.86 -23.74 11.09
N LEU A 152 20.56 -23.83 11.40
CA LEU A 152 19.51 -23.45 10.46
C LEU A 152 19.48 -21.96 10.13
N THR A 153 20.03 -21.09 10.99
CA THR A 153 19.81 -19.64 10.90
C THR A 153 21.07 -18.83 10.64
N CYS A 154 22.26 -19.42 10.85
CA CYS A 154 23.52 -18.79 10.52
C CYS A 154 24.03 -19.26 9.15
N TYR A 155 24.61 -18.32 8.41
CA TYR A 155 25.35 -18.57 7.18
C TYR A 155 26.78 -18.11 7.41
N LYS A 156 27.77 -18.95 7.08
CA LYS A 156 29.20 -18.65 7.33
C LYS A 156 29.49 -18.19 8.76
N GLY A 157 28.81 -18.82 9.72
CA GLY A 157 29.02 -18.59 11.14
C GLY A 157 28.34 -17.35 11.73
N HIS A 158 27.49 -16.62 11.02
CA HIS A 158 26.73 -15.48 11.57
C HIS A 158 25.33 -15.36 10.98
N LEU A 159 24.48 -14.50 11.56
CA LEU A 159 23.17 -14.23 10.98
C LEU A 159 23.32 -13.57 9.59
N PRO A 160 22.66 -14.08 8.54
CA PRO A 160 22.72 -13.48 7.22
C PRO A 160 21.69 -12.36 7.05
N GLN A 161 22.03 -11.36 6.25
CA GLN A 161 21.06 -10.41 5.70
C GLN A 161 20.26 -11.11 4.61
N GLY A 162 18.95 -11.32 4.82
CA GLY A 162 18.06 -11.95 3.84
C GLY A 162 17.27 -13.14 4.37
N ALA A 163 17.70 -13.75 5.48
CA ALA A 163 16.95 -14.82 6.12
C ALA A 163 15.76 -14.29 6.96
N PRO A 164 14.59 -14.95 6.93
CA PRO A 164 13.41 -14.56 7.72
C PRO A 164 13.61 -14.64 9.24
N THR A 165 14.56 -15.44 9.73
CA THR A 165 14.87 -15.58 11.16
C THR A 165 15.81 -14.51 11.70
N SER A 166 16.72 -13.97 10.89
CA SER A 166 17.70 -12.98 11.35
C SER A 166 17.06 -11.77 12.04
N PRO A 167 15.96 -11.17 11.53
CA PRO A 167 15.27 -10.05 12.16
C PRO A 167 14.82 -10.33 13.61
N ILE A 168 14.14 -11.44 13.85
CA ILE A 168 13.63 -11.78 15.19
C ILE A 168 14.78 -12.19 16.13
N ILE A 169 15.71 -13.03 15.68
CA ILE A 169 16.85 -13.48 16.51
C ILE A 169 17.71 -12.28 16.91
N SER A 170 17.98 -11.36 15.99
CA SER A 170 18.78 -10.16 16.29
C SER A 170 18.14 -9.29 17.38
N ASN A 171 16.83 -9.12 17.37
CA ASN A 171 16.12 -8.40 18.42
C ASN A 171 16.11 -9.13 19.76
N LEU A 172 15.98 -10.46 19.76
CA LEU A 172 16.02 -11.27 20.99
C LEU A 172 17.39 -11.16 21.67
N ILE A 173 18.47 -11.32 20.91
CA ILE A 173 19.85 -11.24 21.45
C ILE A 173 20.19 -9.81 21.89
N ALA A 174 19.81 -8.80 21.10
CA ALA A 174 20.06 -7.39 21.43
C ALA A 174 19.26 -6.88 22.65
N LYS A 175 18.30 -7.64 23.18
CA LYS A 175 17.56 -7.28 24.40
C LYS A 175 18.47 -7.04 25.61
N ILE A 176 19.60 -7.75 25.71
CA ILE A 176 20.59 -7.54 26.78
C ILE A 176 21.20 -6.13 26.68
N LEU A 177 21.54 -5.70 25.46
CA LEU A 177 22.00 -4.35 25.18
C LEU A 177 20.91 -3.33 25.56
N ASP A 178 19.67 -3.56 25.14
CA ASP A 178 18.54 -2.67 25.41
C ASP A 178 18.31 -2.47 26.92
N ILE A 179 18.34 -3.54 27.71
CA ILE A 179 18.17 -3.46 29.18
C ILE A 179 19.29 -2.61 29.81
N ARG A 180 20.55 -2.81 29.40
CA ARG A 180 21.68 -2.02 29.89
C ARG A 180 21.57 -0.56 29.46
N MET A 181 21.11 -0.33 28.23
CA MET A 181 20.88 1.02 27.70
C MET A 181 19.80 1.77 28.46
N LEU A 182 18.69 1.12 28.82
CA LEU A 182 17.65 1.77 29.62
C LEU A 182 18.16 2.21 30.99
N LYS A 183 19.01 1.42 31.64
CA LYS A 183 19.66 1.81 32.90
C LYS A 183 20.51 3.07 32.71
N MET A 184 21.28 3.12 31.61
CA MET A 184 22.08 4.30 31.25
C MET A 184 21.21 5.52 30.95
N CYS A 185 20.12 5.33 30.21
CA CYS A 185 19.19 6.40 29.84
C CYS A 185 18.49 7.00 31.08
N LYS A 186 18.17 6.18 32.08
CA LYS A 186 17.63 6.67 33.36
C LYS A 186 18.63 7.58 34.09
N LYS A 187 19.91 7.23 34.12
CA LYS A 187 20.98 8.04 34.72
C LYS A 187 21.11 9.43 34.07
N TYR A 188 21.03 9.48 32.74
CA TYR A 188 21.21 10.71 31.96
C TYR A 188 19.91 11.43 31.57
N ASN A 189 18.74 10.89 31.94
CA ASN A 189 17.42 11.38 31.54
C ASN A 189 17.27 11.50 30.01
N LEU A 190 17.46 10.36 29.34
CA LEU A 190 17.34 10.20 27.90
C LEU A 190 16.10 9.37 27.55
N ASP A 191 15.44 9.71 26.45
CA ASP A 191 14.58 8.78 25.73
C ASP A 191 15.44 7.92 24.80
N TYR A 192 15.07 6.65 24.66
CA TYR A 192 15.81 5.68 23.84
C TYR A 192 14.85 4.84 22.99
N THR A 193 15.21 4.66 21.73
CA THR A 193 14.60 3.68 20.82
C THR A 193 15.67 3.02 19.95
N ARG A 194 15.38 1.81 19.45
CA ARG A 194 16.25 1.07 18.54
C ARG A 194 15.47 0.57 17.32
N TYR A 195 15.98 0.87 16.14
CA TYR A 195 15.49 0.38 14.85
C TYR A 195 16.57 -0.49 14.21
N ALA A 196 16.54 -1.80 14.51
CA ALA A 196 17.60 -2.74 14.13
C ALA A 196 18.97 -2.31 14.71
N ASP A 197 19.88 -1.86 13.84
CA ASP A 197 21.23 -1.36 14.12
C ASP A 197 21.27 0.14 14.48
N ASP A 198 20.24 0.92 14.11
CA ASP A 198 20.15 2.36 14.42
C ASP A 198 19.55 2.56 15.83
N MET A 199 20.36 3.07 16.74
CA MET A 199 19.99 3.43 18.10
C MET A 199 19.81 4.94 18.18
N THR A 200 18.64 5.39 18.65
CA THR A 200 18.34 6.81 18.81
C THR A 200 18.16 7.17 20.29
N PHE A 201 18.88 8.18 20.73
CA PHE A 201 18.76 8.78 22.05
C PHE A 201 18.33 10.24 21.92
N SER A 202 17.59 10.76 22.89
CA SER A 202 17.27 12.19 22.89
C SER A 202 17.01 12.76 24.27
N THR A 203 17.21 14.06 24.44
CA THR A 203 16.93 14.74 25.71
C THR A 203 16.53 16.21 25.52
N ASN A 204 15.85 16.75 26.53
CA ASN A 204 15.55 18.18 26.68
C ASN A 204 16.45 18.88 27.71
N LYS A 205 17.42 18.15 28.29
CA LYS A 205 18.48 18.75 29.09
C LYS A 205 19.50 19.42 28.16
N TYR A 206 19.95 20.61 28.54
CA TYR A 206 21.16 21.17 27.95
C TYR A 206 22.35 20.41 28.51
N LEU A 207 23.23 19.93 27.64
CA LEU A 207 24.46 19.22 28.02
C LEU A 207 25.65 20.09 27.61
N THR A 208 26.58 20.29 28.53
CA THR A 208 27.89 20.88 28.18
C THR A 208 28.68 19.89 27.33
N THR A 209 29.70 20.37 26.60
CA THR A 209 30.58 19.51 25.79
C THR A 209 31.17 18.37 26.62
N LYS A 210 31.66 18.64 27.83
CA LYS A 210 32.20 17.62 28.75
C LYS A 210 31.16 16.57 29.16
N GLN A 211 29.91 16.98 29.42
CA GLN A 211 28.83 16.05 29.77
C GLN A 211 28.44 15.18 28.58
N LEU A 212 28.41 15.75 27.38
CA LEU A 212 28.12 15.04 26.15
C LEU A 212 29.21 14.01 25.82
N GLU A 213 30.48 14.39 25.90
CA GLU A 213 31.61 13.47 25.71
C GLU A 213 31.57 12.31 26.70
N LYS A 214 31.29 12.60 27.98
CA LYS A 214 31.12 11.57 29.00
C LYS A 214 29.97 10.63 28.69
N LEU A 215 28.83 11.17 28.23
CA LEU A 215 27.68 10.37 27.81
C LEU A 215 28.06 9.43 26.65
N LEU A 216 28.74 9.93 25.62
CA LEU A 216 29.12 9.13 24.46
C LEU A 216 30.07 7.99 24.86
N LYS A 217 31.07 8.27 25.71
CA LYS A 217 31.98 7.23 26.26
C LYS A 217 31.23 6.18 27.08
N ASP A 218 30.28 6.60 27.91
CA ASP A 218 29.46 5.70 28.70
C ASP A 218 28.57 4.81 27.79
N LEU A 219 27.99 5.37 26.72
CA LEU A 219 27.21 4.62 25.73
C LEU A 219 28.09 3.60 25.00
N GLU A 220 29.26 4.02 24.51
CA GLU A 220 30.23 3.15 23.83
C GLU A 220 30.67 1.98 24.71
N LYS A 221 30.92 2.24 26.00
CA LYS A 221 31.24 1.19 26.98
C LYS A 221 30.12 0.17 27.12
N VAL A 222 28.84 0.58 27.10
CA VAL A 222 27.72 -0.36 27.20
C VAL A 222 27.55 -1.18 25.91
N ILE A 223 27.78 -0.57 24.74
CA ILE A 223 27.71 -1.22 23.43
C ILE A 223 28.80 -2.29 23.32
N SER A 224 30.06 -1.91 23.59
CA SER A 224 31.21 -2.82 23.58
C SER A 224 31.07 -3.97 24.59
N ASN A 225 30.66 -3.69 25.83
CA ASN A 225 30.40 -4.73 26.84
C ASN A 225 29.24 -5.67 26.47
N SER A 226 28.42 -5.29 25.50
CA SER A 226 27.35 -6.13 24.96
C SER A 226 27.77 -6.87 23.68
N GLY A 227 29.05 -6.81 23.30
CA GLY A 227 29.61 -7.49 22.14
C GLY A 227 29.25 -6.83 20.80
N PHE A 228 29.12 -5.51 20.77
CA PHE A 228 28.85 -4.74 19.56
C PHE A 228 29.88 -3.61 19.40
N SER A 229 30.03 -3.10 18.19
CA SER A 229 30.92 -1.97 17.89
C SER A 229 30.14 -0.81 17.27
N ILE A 230 30.57 0.42 17.51
CA ILE A 230 29.93 1.63 16.96
C ILE A 230 30.52 1.93 15.58
N ASN A 231 29.66 2.27 14.63
CA ASN A 231 30.06 2.89 13.38
C ASN A 231 30.23 4.42 13.56
N ASN A 232 31.44 4.84 13.93
CA ASN A 232 31.75 6.25 14.21
C ASN A 232 31.44 7.20 13.04
N LYS A 233 31.55 6.74 11.79
CA LYS A 233 31.25 7.56 10.60
C LYS A 233 29.75 7.88 10.46
N LYS A 234 28.88 7.06 11.04
CA LYS A 234 27.42 7.23 10.97
C LYS A 234 26.80 7.77 12.26
N THR A 235 27.58 7.86 13.33
CA THR A 235 27.16 8.49 14.59
C THR A 235 26.89 9.98 14.35
N ARG A 236 25.72 10.47 14.77
CA ARG A 236 25.30 11.87 14.59
C ARG A 236 24.79 12.46 15.89
N ILE A 237 25.19 13.70 16.18
CA ILE A 237 24.68 14.50 17.30
C ILE A 237 24.03 15.73 16.71
N GLN A 238 22.75 15.91 17.01
CA GLN A 238 21.89 16.87 16.33
C GLN A 238 21.22 17.80 17.35
N GLN A 239 21.57 19.07 17.30
CA GLN A 239 20.96 20.14 18.12
C GLN A 239 19.66 20.63 17.48
N ASN A 240 18.73 21.15 18.29
CA ASN A 240 17.40 21.57 17.83
C ASN A 240 17.38 22.81 16.91
N ASN A 241 18.43 23.62 16.93
CA ASN A 241 18.63 24.73 15.99
C ASN A 241 19.07 24.28 14.59
N LEU A 242 19.49 23.02 14.45
CA LEU A 242 19.80 22.36 13.18
C LEU A 242 18.75 21.30 12.88
N ARG A 243 18.75 20.77 11.65
CA ARG A 243 17.86 19.65 11.30
C ARG A 243 18.21 18.44 12.17
N GLN A 244 17.19 17.90 12.84
CA GLN A 244 17.26 16.62 13.54
C GLN A 244 16.48 15.58 12.75
N ASP A 245 17.10 14.44 12.46
CA ASP A 245 16.45 13.29 11.83
C ASP A 245 16.62 11.99 12.60
N VAL A 246 15.59 11.16 12.54
CA VAL A 246 15.57 9.80 13.10
C VAL A 246 15.05 8.87 12.01
N THR A 247 15.86 7.88 11.61
CA THR A 247 15.51 6.95 10.53
C THR A 247 15.04 7.66 9.24
N GLY A 248 15.62 8.82 8.93
CA GLY A 248 15.26 9.63 7.76
C GLY A 248 14.01 10.52 7.89
N ILE A 249 13.39 10.58 9.07
CA ILE A 249 12.26 11.48 9.37
C ILE A 249 12.78 12.66 10.19
N THR A 250 12.47 13.89 9.78
CA THR A 250 12.78 15.10 10.55
C THR A 250 11.90 15.18 11.80
N VAL A 251 12.48 15.49 12.96
CA VAL A 251 11.81 15.42 14.28
C VAL A 251 11.79 16.72 15.08
N ASN A 252 12.35 17.83 14.58
CA ASN A 252 12.47 19.10 15.32
C ASN A 252 11.17 19.54 16.02
N GLU A 253 10.09 19.73 15.24
CA GLU A 253 8.79 20.23 15.74
C GLU A 253 7.64 19.26 15.48
N LYS A 254 7.61 18.73 14.26
CA LYS A 254 6.65 17.74 13.77
C LYS A 254 7.40 16.67 12.99
N LEU A 255 6.80 15.50 12.88
CA LEU A 255 7.39 14.46 12.04
C LEU A 255 7.24 14.89 10.59
N ASN A 256 8.34 15.06 9.89
CA ASN A 256 8.31 15.59 8.53
C ASN A 256 9.24 14.83 7.62
N VAL A 257 8.88 14.75 6.34
CA VAL A 257 9.81 14.27 5.32
C VAL A 257 10.84 15.36 5.07
N ASN A 258 12.07 14.97 4.74
CA ASN A 258 13.09 15.91 4.28
C ASN A 258 12.53 16.82 3.16
N LYS A 259 12.72 18.14 3.30
CA LYS A 259 12.26 19.16 2.35
C LYS A 259 12.76 18.89 0.93
N GLU A 260 13.97 18.37 0.78
CA GLU A 260 14.55 18.02 -0.51
C GLU A 260 13.78 16.88 -1.18
N TYR A 261 13.39 15.85 -0.41
CA TYR A 261 12.59 14.74 -0.94
C TYR A 261 11.22 15.24 -1.44
N ILE A 262 10.58 16.16 -0.72
CA ILE A 262 9.31 16.77 -1.13
C ILE A 262 9.49 17.57 -2.43
N LYS A 263 10.53 18.42 -2.51
CA LYS A 263 10.84 19.19 -3.72
C LYS A 263 11.10 18.27 -4.91
N LYS A 264 11.93 17.23 -4.75
CA LYS A 264 12.21 16.23 -5.78
C LYS A 264 10.93 15.51 -6.23
N THR A 265 10.06 15.11 -5.32
CA THR A 265 8.77 14.48 -5.66
C THR A 265 7.88 15.42 -6.49
N ARG A 266 7.80 16.70 -6.13
CA ARG A 266 7.04 17.69 -6.90
C ARG A 266 7.64 17.93 -8.28
N ALA A 267 8.97 18.02 -8.39
CA ALA A 267 9.66 18.16 -9.67
C ALA A 267 9.44 16.93 -10.57
N MET A 268 9.53 15.72 -10.02
CA MET A 268 9.23 14.47 -10.72
C MET A 268 7.78 14.45 -11.23
N ALA A 269 6.83 14.87 -10.40
CA ALA A 269 5.43 14.96 -10.80
C ALA A 269 5.23 15.99 -11.91
N HIS A 270 5.83 17.18 -11.79
CA HIS A 270 5.78 18.20 -12.84
C HIS A 270 6.37 17.69 -14.17
N ASN A 271 7.54 17.04 -14.15
CA ASN A 271 8.13 16.46 -15.35
C ASN A 271 7.23 15.39 -15.98
N LEU A 272 6.61 14.54 -15.16
CA LEU A 272 5.61 13.59 -15.62
C LEU A 272 4.41 14.30 -16.28
N TYR A 273 3.94 15.40 -15.71
CA TYR A 273 2.83 16.17 -16.24
C TYR A 273 3.17 16.80 -17.59
N CYS A 274 4.34 17.41 -17.75
CA CYS A 274 4.75 18.00 -19.02
C CYS A 274 5.13 16.95 -20.08
N ASN A 275 5.93 15.96 -19.69
CA ASN A 275 6.69 15.14 -20.64
C ASN A 275 6.26 13.67 -20.69
N ASN A 276 5.25 13.26 -19.90
CA ASN A 276 4.86 11.85 -19.72
C ASN A 276 5.98 10.96 -19.11
N GLU A 277 7.06 11.55 -18.60
CA GLU A 277 8.16 10.82 -17.99
C GLU A 277 8.88 11.64 -16.93
N PHE A 278 9.59 10.93 -16.07
CA PHE A 278 10.46 11.50 -15.05
C PHE A 278 11.53 10.47 -14.70
N TYR A 279 12.57 10.90 -13.99
CA TYR A 279 13.71 10.06 -13.69
C TYR A 279 13.95 9.96 -12.18
N ILE A 280 14.37 8.79 -11.71
CA ILE A 280 14.86 8.53 -10.36
C ILE A 280 16.26 7.97 -10.52
N GLU A 281 17.29 8.65 -9.99
CA GLU A 281 18.67 8.14 -10.04
C GLU A 281 19.13 7.79 -11.46
N ASN A 282 18.73 8.62 -12.45
CA ASN A 282 18.98 8.48 -13.90
C ASN A 282 18.19 7.36 -14.62
N GLU A 283 17.39 6.58 -13.92
CA GLU A 283 16.48 5.62 -14.54
C GLU A 283 15.08 6.20 -14.72
N LYS A 284 14.39 5.81 -15.78
CA LYS A 284 13.01 6.23 -16.04
C LYS A 284 12.10 5.69 -14.93
N GLY A 285 11.45 6.61 -14.22
CA GLY A 285 10.59 6.29 -13.09
C GLY A 285 9.20 5.79 -13.53
N THR A 286 8.58 4.99 -12.66
CA THR A 286 7.22 4.46 -12.87
C THR A 286 6.18 5.22 -12.03
N LEU A 287 4.92 5.23 -12.49
CA LEU A 287 3.83 5.87 -11.75
C LEU A 287 3.69 5.33 -10.31
N ASP A 288 3.98 4.04 -10.10
CA ASP A 288 3.90 3.42 -8.77
C ASP A 288 5.04 3.87 -7.86
N GLN A 289 6.25 4.08 -8.41
CA GLN A 289 7.36 4.67 -7.65
C GLN A 289 6.99 6.09 -7.20
N LEU A 290 6.47 6.94 -8.10
CA LEU A 290 6.07 8.31 -7.74
C LEU A 290 4.90 8.34 -6.75
N GLU A 291 3.91 7.47 -6.93
CA GLU A 291 2.82 7.31 -5.97
C GLU A 291 3.33 6.89 -4.59
N GLY A 292 4.33 5.99 -4.54
CA GLY A 292 4.99 5.59 -3.31
C GLY A 292 5.59 6.79 -2.57
N ARG A 293 6.22 7.72 -3.31
CA ARG A 293 6.78 8.95 -2.74
C ARG A 293 5.71 9.86 -2.15
N PHE A 294 4.63 10.10 -2.90
CA PHE A 294 3.49 10.88 -2.40
C PHE A 294 2.81 10.21 -1.19
N SER A 295 2.63 8.89 -1.24
CA SER A 295 2.06 8.13 -0.14
C SER A 295 2.89 8.23 1.13
N PHE A 296 4.22 8.22 1.03
CA PHE A 296 5.11 8.40 2.17
C PHE A 296 4.98 9.80 2.79
N ILE A 297 4.93 10.86 1.97
CA ILE A 297 4.70 12.23 2.44
C ILE A 297 3.35 12.33 3.17
N ASN A 298 2.28 11.84 2.53
CA ASN A 298 0.94 11.83 3.09
C ASN A 298 0.82 11.02 4.38
N GLN A 299 1.61 9.95 4.54
CA GLN A 299 1.62 9.16 5.77
C GLN A 299 2.04 10.01 6.98
N LEU A 300 3.03 10.90 6.82
CA LEU A 300 3.46 11.83 7.86
C LEU A 300 2.48 12.97 8.06
N ASP A 301 1.90 13.52 6.98
CA ASP A 301 0.89 14.57 7.10
C ASP A 301 -0.35 14.05 7.86
N LYS A 302 -0.85 12.85 7.52
CA LYS A 302 -1.92 12.19 8.27
C LYS A 302 -1.57 11.95 9.73
N PHE A 303 -0.34 11.51 10.02
CA PHE A 303 0.11 11.32 11.40
C PHE A 303 0.07 12.63 12.19
N ASN A 304 0.58 13.73 11.63
CA ASN A 304 0.56 15.03 12.27
C ASN A 304 -0.87 15.55 12.45
N ASN A 305 -1.72 15.41 11.43
CA ASN A 305 -3.13 15.80 11.49
C ASN A 305 -3.88 15.05 12.61
N ASN A 306 -3.60 13.75 12.78
CA ASN A 306 -4.17 12.96 13.86
C ASN A 306 -3.68 13.40 15.24
N ILE A 307 -2.40 13.75 15.40
CA ILE A 307 -1.88 14.27 16.68
C ILE A 307 -2.51 15.62 17.01
N SER A 308 -2.65 16.51 16.04
CA SER A 308 -3.33 17.79 16.24
C SER A 308 -4.78 17.58 16.69
N LYS A 309 -5.46 16.55 16.16
CA LYS A 309 -6.80 16.14 16.63
C LYS A 309 -6.76 15.60 18.05
N THR A 310 -5.81 14.73 18.42
CA THR A 310 -5.72 14.23 19.79
C THR A 310 -5.46 15.34 20.79
N LYS A 311 -4.49 16.23 20.50
CA LYS A 311 -4.20 17.39 21.34
C LYS A 311 -5.37 18.36 21.42
N SER A 312 -6.07 18.62 20.31
CA SER A 312 -7.25 19.48 20.34
C SER A 312 -8.36 18.83 21.15
N VAL A 313 -8.61 17.52 21.03
CA VAL A 313 -9.56 16.77 21.87
C VAL A 313 -9.15 16.83 23.35
N GLU A 314 -7.87 16.66 23.69
CA GLU A 314 -7.32 16.80 25.05
C GLU A 314 -7.52 18.22 25.60
N TYR A 315 -7.26 19.25 24.78
CA TYR A 315 -7.48 20.65 25.15
C TYR A 315 -8.97 21.02 25.21
N ASN A 316 -9.81 20.36 24.41
CA ASN A 316 -11.27 20.51 24.39
C ASN A 316 -11.97 19.79 25.56
N LEU A 317 -11.28 18.88 26.28
CA LEU A 317 -11.75 18.37 27.57
C LEU A 317 -11.57 19.40 28.71
N ILE A 318 -10.67 20.38 28.53
CA ILE A 318 -10.47 21.50 29.46
C ILE A 318 -11.38 22.70 29.12
N LYS A 319 -11.92 22.75 27.89
CA LYS A 319 -12.92 23.74 27.47
C LYS A 319 -14.11 23.02 26.82
N ASN A 320 -15.08 22.67 27.65
CA ASN A 320 -16.35 22.10 27.20
C ASN A 320 -16.97 22.88 26.01
N GLN A 321 -17.47 22.09 25.04
CA GLN A 321 -18.63 22.38 24.16
C GLN A 321 -18.51 23.06 22.79
N LYS A 322 -17.34 23.33 22.17
CA LYS A 322 -17.36 23.90 20.78
C LYS A 322 -16.61 23.18 19.66
N ASN A 323 -15.83 22.14 19.94
CA ASN A 323 -14.99 21.50 18.91
C ASN A 323 -15.16 19.97 18.77
N PHE A 324 -16.17 19.39 19.43
CA PHE A 324 -16.64 18.02 19.15
C PHE A 324 -17.22 17.87 17.73
N SER A 325 -17.25 18.96 16.95
CA SER A 325 -17.70 19.08 15.57
C SER A 325 -16.62 18.78 14.52
N TYR A 326 -15.49 18.12 14.84
CA TYR A 326 -14.42 17.87 13.86
C TYR A 326 -14.35 16.42 13.35
N ILE A 327 -14.93 15.48 14.10
CA ILE A 327 -15.06 14.06 13.70
C ILE A 327 -16.53 13.64 13.61
N SER A 328 -17.39 14.17 14.49
CA SER A 328 -18.83 14.00 14.36
C SER A 328 -19.36 14.64 13.07
N THR A 329 -18.74 15.70 12.54
CA THR A 329 -19.01 16.22 11.18
C THR A 329 -18.40 15.36 10.10
N TYR A 330 -17.18 14.84 10.26
CA TYR A 330 -16.60 13.93 9.26
C TYR A 330 -17.48 12.67 9.05
N GLN A 331 -18.28 12.28 10.05
CA GLN A 331 -19.22 11.14 9.99
C GLN A 331 -20.70 11.54 9.84
N LYS A 332 -21.17 12.69 10.34
CA LYS A 332 -22.56 13.20 10.17
C LYS A 332 -22.76 14.12 8.97
N LYS A 333 -21.69 14.62 8.34
CA LYS A 333 -21.76 15.55 7.19
C LYS A 333 -21.17 14.96 5.90
N VAL A 334 -21.50 13.69 5.64
CA VAL A 334 -21.45 13.15 4.27
C VAL A 334 -22.53 13.80 3.38
N ASN A 335 -23.44 14.59 3.96
CA ASN A 335 -24.52 15.33 3.28
C ASN A 335 -24.30 16.85 3.10
N THR A 336 -23.08 17.37 3.21
CA THR A 336 -22.85 18.81 2.94
C THR A 336 -21.94 19.02 1.74
N LYS A 337 -22.47 19.78 0.77
CA LYS A 337 -21.85 20.36 -0.43
C LYS A 337 -20.31 20.24 -0.51
N SER A 338 -19.85 19.68 -1.62
CA SER A 338 -18.44 19.44 -2.05
C SER A 338 -17.44 20.56 -1.73
N ASP A 339 -17.92 21.79 -1.66
CA ASP A 339 -17.17 23.02 -1.35
C ASP A 339 -16.35 22.97 -0.03
N GLN A 340 -16.82 22.23 0.99
CA GLN A 340 -16.09 22.08 2.26
C GLN A 340 -15.06 20.95 2.26
N PHE A 341 -15.11 20.03 1.30
CA PHE A 341 -14.31 18.81 1.31
C PHE A 341 -12.85 19.07 0.92
N PHE A 342 -12.61 19.77 -0.20
CA PHE A 342 -11.25 20.02 -0.71
C PHE A 342 -10.53 21.22 -0.08
N LYS A 343 -11.28 22.17 0.49
CA LYS A 343 -10.70 23.29 1.28
C LYS A 343 -9.93 22.83 2.52
N GLN A 344 -10.06 21.56 2.91
CA GLN A 344 -9.38 20.97 4.07
C GLN A 344 -8.04 20.30 3.73
N LEU A 345 -7.74 20.05 2.45
CA LEU A 345 -6.47 19.45 2.05
C LEU A 345 -5.34 20.46 2.18
N ASN A 346 -4.25 20.08 2.84
CA ASN A 346 -3.06 20.91 2.85
C ASN A 346 -2.35 20.90 1.48
N SER A 347 -1.42 21.81 1.24
CA SER A 347 -0.75 21.94 -0.07
C SER A 347 -0.06 20.66 -0.57
N ARG A 348 0.44 19.79 0.32
CA ARG A 348 1.04 18.50 -0.08
C ARG A 348 -0.02 17.47 -0.44
N GLU A 349 -1.15 17.48 0.27
CA GLU A 349 -2.30 16.65 -0.04
C GLU A 349 -2.93 17.06 -1.38
N GLN A 350 -2.99 18.36 -1.68
CA GLN A 350 -3.43 18.87 -2.98
C GLN A 350 -2.50 18.43 -4.12
N GLU A 351 -1.18 18.42 -3.91
CA GLU A 351 -0.23 17.88 -4.91
C GLU A 351 -0.42 16.38 -5.13
N TYR A 352 -0.75 15.61 -4.07
CA TYR A 352 -1.07 14.19 -4.23
C TYR A 352 -2.43 13.99 -4.92
N GLN A 353 -3.43 14.80 -4.59
CA GLN A 353 -4.72 14.81 -5.28
C GLN A 353 -4.55 15.02 -6.78
N LYS A 354 -3.80 16.05 -7.16
CA LYS A 354 -3.40 16.36 -8.54
C LYS A 354 -2.74 15.15 -9.23
N PHE A 355 -1.79 14.50 -8.57
CA PHE A 355 -1.14 13.30 -9.09
C PHE A 355 -2.11 12.12 -9.28
N ILE A 356 -3.01 11.87 -8.33
CA ILE A 356 -4.00 10.78 -8.43
C ILE A 356 -4.94 11.04 -9.61
N PHE A 357 -5.41 12.29 -9.78
CA PHE A 357 -6.23 12.65 -10.93
C PHE A 357 -5.47 12.43 -12.23
N PHE A 358 -4.23 12.93 -12.33
CA PHE A 358 -3.38 12.71 -13.49
C PHE A 358 -3.25 11.21 -13.82
N LYS A 359 -2.82 10.40 -12.84
CA LYS A 359 -2.60 8.95 -13.02
C LYS A 359 -3.83 8.22 -13.57
N LEU A 360 -5.03 8.61 -13.14
CA LEU A 360 -6.28 7.90 -13.46
C LEU A 360 -6.96 8.42 -14.72
N PHE A 361 -7.00 9.74 -14.92
CA PHE A 361 -7.91 10.36 -15.87
C PHE A 361 -7.23 11.14 -16.99
N TYR A 362 -5.96 11.53 -16.81
CA TYR A 362 -5.24 12.35 -17.79
C TYR A 362 -4.02 11.63 -18.36
N GLY A 363 -3.07 11.23 -17.52
CA GLY A 363 -1.87 10.48 -17.88
C GLY A 363 -2.06 8.96 -17.89
N ASN A 364 -3.30 8.47 -17.92
CA ASN A 364 -3.61 7.05 -17.82
C ASN A 364 -2.95 6.21 -18.94
N PRO A 365 -2.31 5.09 -18.61
CA PRO A 365 -1.57 4.28 -19.60
C PRO A 365 -2.50 3.48 -20.53
N LYS A 366 -3.74 3.24 -20.09
CA LYS A 366 -4.76 2.44 -20.78
C LYS A 366 -6.10 3.19 -20.74
N PRO A 367 -6.99 2.97 -21.73
CA PRO A 367 -8.38 3.41 -21.64
C PRO A 367 -8.99 2.96 -20.31
N LEU A 368 -9.61 3.88 -19.58
CA LEU A 368 -10.18 3.61 -18.26
C LEU A 368 -11.69 3.44 -18.37
N ILE A 369 -12.20 2.29 -17.95
CA ILE A 369 -13.63 2.01 -17.84
C ILE A 369 -14.06 2.16 -16.39
N ILE A 370 -15.15 2.87 -16.16
CA ILE A 370 -15.73 3.13 -14.86
C ILE A 370 -17.16 2.64 -14.91
N THR A 371 -17.49 1.66 -14.07
CA THR A 371 -18.80 1.04 -13.98
C THR A 371 -19.55 1.53 -12.74
N GLU A 372 -20.85 1.31 -12.66
CA GLU A 372 -21.66 1.61 -11.48
C GLU A 372 -21.30 0.68 -10.32
N GLY A 373 -21.30 -0.63 -10.58
CA GLY A 373 -20.98 -1.68 -9.64
C GLY A 373 -19.59 -2.29 -9.83
N LYS A 374 -19.09 -2.97 -8.79
CA LYS A 374 -17.87 -3.79 -8.88
C LYS A 374 -18.11 -5.13 -9.60
N THR A 375 -19.37 -5.55 -9.71
CA THR A 375 -19.85 -6.77 -10.37
C THR A 375 -19.63 -6.69 -11.87
N ASP A 376 -19.97 -5.54 -12.46
CA ASP A 376 -19.90 -5.25 -13.89
C ASP A 376 -18.46 -5.39 -14.40
N ILE A 377 -17.47 -4.97 -13.59
CA ILE A 377 -16.04 -5.15 -13.87
C ILE A 377 -15.71 -6.64 -14.08
N LYS A 378 -16.29 -7.55 -13.28
CA LYS A 378 -16.03 -8.99 -13.41
C LYS A 378 -16.70 -9.56 -14.66
N TYR A 379 -17.93 -9.14 -14.99
CA TYR A 379 -18.61 -9.58 -16.22
C TYR A 379 -17.83 -9.14 -17.45
N LEU A 380 -17.45 -7.86 -17.54
CA LEU A 380 -16.67 -7.32 -18.66
C LEU A 380 -15.31 -8.00 -18.78
N LYS A 381 -14.62 -8.28 -17.67
CA LYS A 381 -13.37 -9.05 -17.71
C LYS A 381 -13.60 -10.50 -18.16
N ALA A 382 -14.69 -11.14 -17.74
CA ALA A 382 -15.02 -12.50 -18.16
C ALA A 382 -15.32 -12.56 -19.68
N ALA A 383 -16.10 -11.59 -20.18
CA ALA A 383 -16.38 -11.42 -21.60
C ALA A 383 -15.09 -11.22 -22.42
N LEU A 384 -14.20 -10.33 -21.97
CA LEU A 384 -12.89 -10.13 -22.60
C LEU A 384 -12.06 -11.43 -22.62
N LYS A 385 -12.03 -12.20 -21.52
CA LYS A 385 -11.30 -13.48 -21.50
C LYS A 385 -11.88 -14.48 -22.49
N SER A 386 -13.22 -14.58 -22.57
CA SER A 386 -13.90 -15.51 -23.49
C SER A 386 -13.63 -15.10 -24.94
N LEU A 387 -13.85 -13.83 -25.27
CA LEU A 387 -13.78 -13.27 -26.63
C LEU A 387 -12.40 -12.74 -27.03
N HIS A 388 -11.32 -13.12 -26.32
CA HIS A 388 -9.99 -12.54 -26.52
C HIS A 388 -9.42 -12.67 -27.94
N LYS A 389 -9.86 -13.70 -28.70
CA LYS A 389 -9.46 -13.90 -30.09
C LYS A 389 -10.07 -12.85 -31.02
N GLU A 390 -11.28 -12.39 -30.73
CA GLU A 390 -12.01 -11.39 -31.51
C GLU A 390 -11.58 -9.96 -31.15
N TYR A 391 -11.13 -9.73 -29.91
CA TYR A 391 -10.76 -8.41 -29.40
C TYR A 391 -9.28 -8.29 -28.98
N PRO A 392 -8.31 -8.56 -29.88
CA PRO A 392 -6.88 -8.48 -29.55
C PRO A 392 -6.42 -7.06 -29.17
N GLY A 393 -7.19 -6.03 -29.54
CA GLY A 393 -6.98 -4.64 -29.14
C GLY A 393 -7.35 -4.34 -27.69
N LEU A 394 -8.21 -5.16 -27.06
CA LEU A 394 -8.68 -4.97 -25.68
C LEU A 394 -8.05 -5.94 -24.69
N VAL A 395 -7.64 -7.13 -25.16
CA VAL A 395 -7.08 -8.19 -24.31
C VAL A 395 -6.22 -9.15 -25.14
N GLU A 396 -5.18 -9.68 -24.51
CA GLU A 396 -4.25 -10.62 -25.15
C GLU A 396 -3.99 -11.81 -24.21
N LYS A 397 -3.99 -13.04 -24.75
CA LYS A 397 -3.66 -14.24 -23.98
C LYS A 397 -2.18 -14.58 -24.14
N GLN A 398 -1.44 -14.61 -23.03
CA GLN A 398 -0.03 -15.00 -22.97
C GLN A 398 0.13 -16.19 -21.99
N GLY A 399 0.29 -17.39 -22.53
CA GLY A 399 0.20 -18.64 -21.75
C GLY A 399 -1.16 -18.74 -21.05
N ASP A 400 -1.14 -18.95 -19.74
CA ASP A 400 -2.36 -19.02 -18.91
C ASP A 400 -2.87 -17.65 -18.42
N LYS A 401 -2.19 -16.56 -18.79
CA LYS A 401 -2.52 -15.21 -18.32
C LYS A 401 -3.22 -14.39 -19.40
N TYR A 402 -4.15 -13.55 -18.97
CA TYR A 402 -4.83 -12.58 -19.82
C TYR A 402 -4.33 -11.17 -19.48
N ILE A 403 -3.77 -10.49 -20.48
CA ILE A 403 -3.24 -9.13 -20.40
C ILE A 403 -4.28 -8.18 -20.99
N TYR A 404 -5.02 -7.49 -20.11
CA TYR A 404 -6.00 -6.48 -20.52
C TYR A 404 -5.28 -5.21 -21.00
N LYS A 405 -5.67 -4.70 -22.18
CA LYS A 405 -5.21 -3.44 -22.77
C LYS A 405 -6.08 -2.24 -22.36
N VAL A 406 -7.17 -2.50 -21.63
CA VAL A 406 -8.00 -1.54 -20.90
C VAL A 406 -7.79 -1.67 -19.38
N SER A 407 -8.15 -0.64 -18.62
CA SER A 407 -8.17 -0.65 -17.16
C SER A 407 -9.58 -0.39 -16.63
N PHE A 408 -9.85 -0.87 -15.41
CA PHE A 408 -11.11 -0.64 -14.70
C PHE A 408 -10.84 0.12 -13.41
N LEU A 409 -11.67 1.11 -13.07
CA LEU A 409 -11.52 1.84 -11.83
C LEU A 409 -11.92 0.96 -10.64
N ASP A 410 -10.93 0.51 -9.87
CA ASP A 410 -11.16 -0.18 -8.62
C ASP A 410 -11.51 0.83 -7.51
N LYS A 411 -12.79 0.88 -7.17
CA LYS A 411 -13.34 1.75 -6.11
C LYS A 411 -13.25 1.13 -4.72
N SER A 412 -12.81 -0.13 -4.61
CA SER A 412 -12.86 -0.88 -3.35
C SER A 412 -11.91 -0.31 -2.30
N SER A 413 -12.38 -0.29 -1.05
CA SER A 413 -11.51 0.02 0.08
C SER A 413 -10.69 -1.23 0.44
N ARG A 414 -9.41 -1.03 0.81
CA ARG A 414 -8.62 -2.13 1.38
C ARG A 414 -9.30 -2.58 2.68
N LYS A 415 -9.39 -3.89 2.91
CA LYS A 415 -9.82 -4.49 4.19
C LYS A 415 -9.19 -3.70 5.35
N ASN A 416 -10.03 -3.22 6.27
CA ASN A 416 -9.69 -2.38 7.45
C ASN A 416 -9.52 -0.86 7.24
N LYS A 417 -9.89 -0.29 6.08
CA LYS A 417 -9.97 1.18 5.92
C LYS A 417 -11.41 1.67 5.87
N LYS A 418 -11.75 2.60 6.77
CA LYS A 418 -13.06 3.27 6.82
C LYS A 418 -13.33 4.18 5.61
N ILE A 419 -12.28 4.70 4.95
CA ILE A 419 -12.38 5.60 3.79
C ILE A 419 -11.29 5.23 2.77
N SER A 420 -11.67 5.09 1.50
CA SER A 420 -10.74 4.75 0.42
C SER A 420 -9.83 5.93 0.05
N LYS A 421 -8.71 5.66 -0.64
CA LYS A 421 -7.81 6.72 -1.12
C LYS A 421 -8.52 7.64 -2.11
N LEU A 422 -9.32 7.04 -3.01
CA LEU A 422 -10.09 7.75 -4.02
C LEU A 422 -11.19 8.58 -3.39
N GLN A 423 -11.82 8.09 -2.32
CA GLN A 423 -12.81 8.87 -1.59
C GLN A 423 -12.15 10.06 -0.91
N TYR A 424 -11.02 9.85 -0.22
CA TYR A 424 -10.32 10.92 0.49
C TYR A 424 -9.79 12.03 -0.42
N PHE A 425 -9.18 11.67 -1.54
CA PHE A 425 -8.56 12.66 -2.43
C PHE A 425 -9.48 13.14 -3.54
N LEU A 426 -10.35 12.28 -4.06
CA LEU A 426 -11.15 12.60 -5.24
C LEU A 426 -12.66 12.65 -4.99
N ASN A 427 -13.12 12.40 -3.76
CA ASN A 427 -14.54 12.26 -3.44
C ASN A 427 -15.23 11.13 -4.25
N ILE A 428 -14.48 10.09 -4.61
CA ILE A 428 -14.97 8.90 -5.31
C ILE A 428 -15.18 7.79 -4.27
N SER A 429 -16.43 7.57 -3.85
CA SER A 429 -16.79 6.54 -2.87
C SER A 429 -16.82 5.14 -3.47
N GLU A 430 -16.79 4.11 -2.60
CA GLU A 430 -16.93 2.71 -2.99
C GLU A 430 -18.38 2.36 -3.40
N HIS A 431 -19.34 3.00 -2.74
CA HIS A 431 -20.79 2.86 -2.97
C HIS A 431 -21.44 4.25 -3.06
N GLY A 432 -22.48 4.39 -3.87
CA GLY A 432 -23.28 5.61 -4.01
C GLY A 432 -23.46 6.07 -5.46
N GLY A 433 -24.65 6.61 -5.78
CA GLY A 433 -25.06 6.98 -7.14
C GLY A 433 -24.37 8.22 -7.73
N ASP A 434 -23.55 8.93 -6.95
CA ASP A 434 -22.91 10.19 -7.40
C ASP A 434 -21.45 10.02 -7.84
N VAL A 435 -20.89 8.79 -7.85
CA VAL A 435 -19.48 8.56 -8.25
C VAL A 435 -19.18 9.16 -9.63
N MET A 436 -20.04 8.87 -10.62
CA MET A 436 -19.86 9.36 -11.98
C MET A 436 -19.98 10.89 -12.07
N LYS A 437 -20.88 11.50 -11.29
CA LYS A 437 -21.04 12.96 -11.20
C LYS A 437 -19.82 13.63 -10.57
N ASN A 438 -19.26 13.03 -9.52
CA ASN A 438 -18.05 13.54 -8.87
C ASN A 438 -16.84 13.46 -9.81
N ILE A 439 -16.75 12.40 -10.64
CA ILE A 439 -15.73 12.31 -11.68
C ILE A 439 -15.92 13.42 -12.72
N PHE A 440 -17.14 13.57 -13.26
CA PHE A 440 -17.46 14.62 -14.22
C PHE A 440 -17.20 16.03 -13.68
N SER A 441 -17.39 16.25 -12.37
CA SER A 441 -17.14 17.55 -11.74
C SER A 441 -15.69 18.04 -11.88
N TYR A 442 -14.71 17.17 -12.09
CA TYR A 442 -13.32 17.58 -12.41
C TYR A 442 -13.09 18.01 -13.86
N TYR A 443 -14.06 17.74 -14.74
CA TYR A 443 -14.07 18.14 -16.15
C TYR A 443 -14.93 19.39 -16.40
N ASP A 444 -15.83 19.72 -15.47
CA ASP A 444 -16.72 20.87 -15.58
C ASP A 444 -16.05 22.15 -15.08
N VAL A 445 -15.60 22.99 -16.02
CA VAL A 445 -14.93 24.28 -15.73
C VAL A 445 -15.87 25.28 -15.05
N GLN A 446 -17.19 25.10 -15.17
CA GLN A 446 -18.17 25.96 -14.49
C GLN A 446 -18.32 25.59 -13.00
N ASN A 447 -17.70 24.48 -12.56
CA ASN A 447 -17.79 24.00 -11.20
C ASN A 447 -16.68 24.59 -10.31
N ASN A 448 -17.03 25.60 -9.51
CA ASN A 448 -16.08 26.24 -8.59
C ASN A 448 -15.67 25.36 -7.38
N TYR A 449 -16.20 24.14 -7.23
CA TYR A 449 -15.95 23.27 -6.08
C TYR A 449 -14.84 22.25 -6.30
N TYR A 450 -14.58 21.89 -7.55
CA TYR A 450 -13.58 20.91 -7.93
C TYR A 450 -12.41 21.61 -8.64
N PRO A 451 -11.17 21.21 -8.39
CA PRO A 451 -10.04 21.78 -9.13
C PRO A 451 -10.11 21.35 -10.61
N SER A 452 -9.94 22.30 -11.53
CA SER A 452 -9.87 22.00 -12.97
C SER A 452 -8.50 21.42 -13.34
N TYR A 453 -8.22 20.20 -12.87
CA TYR A 453 -6.95 19.53 -13.16
C TYR A 453 -6.82 19.14 -14.63
N TYR A 454 -7.92 18.85 -15.32
CA TYR A 454 -7.84 18.53 -16.74
C TYR A 454 -7.25 19.70 -17.52
N ASP A 455 -7.80 20.91 -17.36
CA ASP A 455 -7.32 22.09 -18.08
C ASP A 455 -5.91 22.47 -17.64
N TYR A 456 -5.60 22.37 -16.35
CA TYR A 456 -4.24 22.56 -15.84
C TYR A 456 -3.21 21.69 -16.56
N PHE A 457 -3.51 20.40 -16.82
CA PHE A 457 -2.60 19.53 -17.56
C PHE A 457 -2.61 19.79 -19.06
N ASP A 458 -3.76 20.19 -19.61
CA ASP A 458 -3.88 20.57 -21.02
C ASP A 458 -3.00 21.77 -21.35
N GLU A 459 -3.03 22.81 -20.51
CA GLU A 459 -2.18 23.99 -20.62
C GLU A 459 -0.69 23.61 -20.52
N LEU A 460 -0.31 22.76 -19.55
CA LEU A 460 1.06 22.28 -19.39
C LEU A 460 1.60 21.47 -20.58
N ARG A 461 0.70 20.95 -21.42
CA ARG A 461 1.04 20.10 -22.57
C ARG A 461 0.71 20.72 -23.91
N ASN A 462 0.56 22.05 -23.98
CA ASN A 462 0.18 22.75 -25.19
C ASN A 462 -1.08 22.14 -25.85
N PHE A 463 -2.09 21.83 -25.04
CA PHE A 463 -3.40 21.33 -25.46
C PHE A 463 -3.40 20.00 -26.25
N THR A 464 -2.37 19.16 -26.07
CA THR A 464 -2.30 17.83 -26.70
C THR A 464 -3.29 16.81 -26.11
N GLY A 465 -3.94 17.12 -25.00
CA GLY A 465 -4.95 16.29 -24.35
C GLY A 465 -4.41 15.09 -23.57
N ALA A 466 -5.33 14.43 -22.87
CA ALA A 466 -5.06 13.22 -22.10
C ALA A 466 -4.46 12.06 -22.93
N ASN A 467 -3.90 11.07 -22.23
CA ASN A 467 -3.23 9.92 -22.81
C ASN A 467 -4.20 8.97 -23.49
N LYS A 468 -5.31 8.62 -22.81
CA LYS A 468 -6.30 7.62 -23.23
C LYS A 468 -7.72 8.07 -22.82
N PRO A 469 -8.79 7.52 -23.44
CA PRO A 469 -10.16 7.90 -23.07
C PRO A 469 -10.57 7.33 -21.72
N VAL A 470 -11.55 7.98 -21.11
CA VAL A 470 -12.26 7.55 -19.89
C VAL A 470 -13.72 7.28 -20.28
N ILE A 471 -14.21 6.09 -19.98
CA ILE A 471 -15.53 5.60 -20.39
C ILE A 471 -16.35 5.37 -19.14
N LEU A 472 -17.44 6.12 -18.99
CA LEU A 472 -18.46 5.93 -17.96
C LEU A 472 -19.50 4.94 -18.49
N PHE A 473 -19.51 3.73 -17.94
CA PHE A 473 -20.43 2.67 -18.30
C PHE A 473 -21.60 2.64 -17.31
N PHE A 474 -22.82 2.76 -17.84
CA PHE A 474 -24.07 2.70 -17.10
C PHE A 474 -24.97 1.56 -17.60
N ASP A 475 -25.81 1.05 -16.71
CA ASP A 475 -26.94 0.20 -17.09
C ASP A 475 -27.89 0.98 -18.01
N ASN A 476 -28.59 0.27 -18.90
CA ASN A 476 -29.48 0.91 -19.86
C ASN A 476 -30.84 1.25 -19.23
N GLU A 477 -30.85 2.28 -18.40
CA GLU A 477 -32.03 2.73 -17.65
C GLU A 477 -32.50 4.14 -18.06
N VAL A 478 -32.22 4.54 -19.31
CA VAL A 478 -32.52 5.89 -19.81
C VAL A 478 -34.02 6.13 -19.96
N ASP A 479 -34.83 5.09 -20.15
CA ASP A 479 -36.30 5.21 -20.28
C ASP A 479 -37.07 4.78 -19.02
N ARG A 480 -36.36 4.45 -17.95
CA ARG A 480 -36.92 3.99 -16.68
C ARG A 480 -37.99 4.94 -16.12
N ARG A 481 -39.20 4.45 -15.87
CA ARG A 481 -40.33 5.30 -15.40
C ARG A 481 -40.10 5.95 -14.02
N LYS A 482 -39.24 5.37 -13.18
CA LYS A 482 -38.84 5.97 -11.90
C LYS A 482 -38.01 7.24 -12.11
N LYS A 483 -38.20 8.23 -11.22
CA LYS A 483 -37.66 9.59 -11.37
C LYS A 483 -36.13 9.70 -11.40
N ASP A 484 -35.38 8.73 -10.86
CA ASP A 484 -33.94 8.87 -10.66
C ASP A 484 -33.16 7.57 -10.92
N SER A 485 -32.98 7.17 -12.19
CA SER A 485 -31.90 6.21 -12.53
C SER A 485 -30.55 6.92 -12.50
N PRO A 486 -29.44 6.21 -12.17
CA PRO A 486 -28.10 6.80 -12.13
C PRO A 486 -27.71 7.52 -13.42
N VAL A 487 -28.01 6.92 -14.58
CA VAL A 487 -27.74 7.50 -15.90
C VAL A 487 -28.55 8.78 -16.16
N LYS A 488 -29.84 8.82 -15.83
CA LYS A 488 -30.67 10.04 -15.94
C LYS A 488 -30.14 11.16 -15.06
N SER A 489 -29.81 10.80 -13.82
CA SER A 489 -29.27 11.72 -12.83
C SER A 489 -27.94 12.31 -13.30
N PHE A 490 -27.10 11.48 -13.93
CA PHE A 490 -25.84 11.91 -14.53
C PHE A 490 -26.04 12.82 -15.75
N ILE A 491 -26.90 12.45 -16.70
CA ILE A 491 -27.19 13.25 -17.91
C ILE A 491 -27.66 14.67 -17.55
N LYS A 492 -28.55 14.77 -16.56
CA LYS A 492 -29.02 16.06 -16.03
C LYS A 492 -27.88 16.85 -15.39
N HIS A 493 -27.04 16.20 -14.59
CA HIS A 493 -25.89 16.83 -13.94
C HIS A 493 -24.85 17.33 -14.93
N ALA A 494 -24.56 16.53 -15.97
CA ALA A 494 -23.62 16.86 -17.04
C ALA A 494 -24.18 17.86 -18.07
N LYS A 495 -25.46 18.27 -17.93
CA LYS A 495 -26.16 19.19 -18.84
C LYS A 495 -26.16 18.72 -20.30
N ILE A 496 -26.25 17.40 -20.51
CA ILE A 496 -26.24 16.77 -21.86
C ILE A 496 -27.62 16.22 -22.26
N SER A 497 -28.71 16.76 -21.69
CA SER A 497 -30.07 16.31 -21.97
C SER A 497 -30.47 16.40 -23.46
N SER A 498 -29.87 17.32 -24.22
CA SER A 498 -30.08 17.45 -25.68
C SER A 498 -29.49 16.29 -26.48
N LYS A 499 -28.56 15.50 -25.91
CA LYS A 499 -27.92 14.34 -26.55
C LYS A 499 -28.57 13.01 -26.17
N VAL A 500 -29.70 13.02 -25.47
CA VAL A 500 -30.35 11.78 -24.97
C VAL A 500 -30.78 10.87 -26.12
N ASP A 501 -31.41 11.41 -27.16
CA ASP A 501 -31.89 10.60 -28.29
C ASP A 501 -30.72 10.01 -29.09
N GLU A 502 -29.64 10.78 -29.25
CA GLU A 502 -28.38 10.29 -29.82
C GLU A 502 -27.80 9.15 -28.97
N PHE A 503 -27.75 9.31 -27.65
CA PHE A 503 -27.24 8.29 -26.73
C PHE A 503 -28.08 7.01 -26.76
N LYS A 504 -29.40 7.12 -26.79
CA LYS A 504 -30.30 5.97 -26.92
C LYS A 504 -30.08 5.21 -28.22
N LYS A 505 -29.86 5.92 -29.33
CA LYS A 505 -29.62 5.33 -30.64
C LYS A 505 -28.24 4.68 -30.74
N ASN A 506 -27.19 5.40 -30.34
CA ASN A 506 -25.81 4.99 -30.57
C ASN A 506 -25.20 4.17 -29.43
N LYS A 507 -25.88 4.09 -28.28
CA LYS A 507 -25.45 3.48 -27.00
C LYS A 507 -24.18 4.08 -26.39
N LYS A 508 -23.58 5.06 -27.07
CA LYS A 508 -22.39 5.80 -26.66
C LYS A 508 -22.43 7.24 -27.13
N ILE A 509 -21.88 8.16 -26.35
CA ILE A 509 -21.68 9.56 -26.75
C ILE A 509 -20.38 10.12 -26.18
N HIS A 510 -19.77 11.06 -26.91
CA HIS A 510 -18.71 11.92 -26.37
C HIS A 510 -19.33 13.03 -25.51
N ILE A 511 -18.88 13.12 -24.25
CA ILE A 511 -19.36 14.15 -23.31
C ILE A 511 -18.52 15.41 -23.48
N THR A 512 -17.23 15.30 -23.13
CA THR A 512 -16.25 16.39 -23.17
C THR A 512 -14.84 15.83 -23.09
N LYS A 513 -13.83 16.58 -23.55
CA LYS A 513 -12.41 16.24 -23.43
C LYS A 513 -12.11 14.77 -23.83
N ASN A 514 -11.65 13.91 -22.91
CA ASN A 514 -11.45 12.47 -23.12
C ASN A 514 -12.53 11.59 -22.44
N LEU A 515 -13.66 12.18 -22.03
CA LEU A 515 -14.73 11.51 -21.29
C LEU A 515 -15.89 11.11 -22.22
N TYR A 516 -16.28 9.84 -22.14
CA TYR A 516 -17.34 9.22 -22.94
C TYR A 516 -18.37 8.56 -22.03
N LEU A 517 -19.61 8.52 -22.50
CA LEU A 517 -20.71 7.75 -21.91
C LEU A 517 -20.95 6.49 -22.75
N LEU A 518 -21.19 5.35 -22.10
CA LEU A 518 -21.49 4.07 -22.73
C LEU A 518 -22.60 3.34 -21.96
N THR A 519 -23.45 2.62 -22.67
CA THR A 519 -24.42 1.66 -22.11
C THR A 519 -24.53 0.42 -23.01
N HIS A 520 -25.24 -0.61 -22.58
CA HIS A 520 -25.45 -1.84 -23.34
C HIS A 520 -26.71 -1.79 -24.21
N SER A 521 -26.85 -2.72 -25.16
CA SER A 521 -28.08 -2.90 -25.92
C SER A 521 -29.19 -3.54 -25.07
N LEU A 522 -30.43 -3.24 -25.43
CA LEU A 522 -31.63 -3.86 -24.85
C LEU A 522 -32.09 -5.00 -25.74
N GLU A 523 -32.72 -6.00 -25.13
CA GLU A 523 -33.47 -7.02 -25.87
C GLU A 523 -34.67 -6.39 -26.60
N GLU A 524 -35.16 -7.09 -27.62
CA GLU A 524 -36.28 -6.60 -28.42
C GLU A 524 -37.53 -6.39 -27.57
N GLY A 525 -38.07 -5.16 -27.59
CA GLY A 525 -39.24 -4.77 -26.78
C GLY A 525 -38.93 -4.34 -25.33
N ALA A 526 -37.68 -4.46 -24.85
CA ALA A 526 -37.31 -3.98 -23.52
C ALA A 526 -37.17 -2.45 -23.47
N LEU A 527 -37.63 -1.84 -22.37
CA LEU A 527 -37.56 -0.39 -22.12
C LEU A 527 -36.39 0.01 -21.22
N GLU A 528 -35.91 -0.92 -20.38
CA GLU A 528 -34.76 -0.77 -19.50
C GLU A 528 -34.05 -2.12 -19.34
N GLY A 529 -32.78 -2.10 -18.94
CA GLY A 529 -32.00 -3.31 -18.68
C GLY A 529 -30.78 -3.02 -17.82
N GLU A 530 -30.35 -4.05 -17.08
CA GLU A 530 -29.12 -4.13 -16.32
C GLU A 530 -28.09 -4.98 -17.10
N ILE A 531 -26.79 -4.83 -16.84
CA ILE A 531 -25.77 -5.63 -17.53
C ILE A 531 -25.98 -7.15 -17.36
N GLU A 532 -26.61 -7.60 -16.28
CA GLU A 532 -26.95 -9.01 -16.09
C GLU A 532 -27.95 -9.56 -17.12
N ASP A 533 -28.77 -8.70 -17.75
CA ASP A 533 -29.71 -9.10 -18.80
C ASP A 533 -29.01 -9.60 -20.07
N LEU A 534 -27.69 -9.46 -20.18
CA LEU A 534 -26.91 -9.97 -21.31
C LEU A 534 -26.58 -11.46 -21.19
N PHE A 535 -26.84 -12.10 -20.05
CA PHE A 535 -26.61 -13.52 -19.85
C PHE A 535 -27.84 -14.35 -20.24
N ASP A 536 -27.59 -15.49 -20.89
CA ASP A 536 -28.64 -16.46 -21.24
C ASP A 536 -29.34 -16.99 -19.96
N GLU A 537 -30.61 -17.40 -20.10
CA GLU A 537 -31.44 -17.85 -18.96
C GLU A 537 -30.79 -19.00 -18.16
N ASP A 538 -30.09 -19.93 -18.82
CA ASP A 538 -29.39 -21.03 -18.16
C ASP A 538 -28.33 -20.55 -17.17
N VAL A 539 -27.67 -19.43 -17.48
CA VAL A 539 -26.65 -18.83 -16.63
C VAL A 539 -27.31 -18.09 -15.47
N LEU A 540 -28.38 -17.33 -15.76
CA LEU A 540 -29.15 -16.60 -14.75
C LEU A 540 -29.86 -17.53 -13.75
N ASN A 541 -30.30 -18.70 -14.20
CA ASN A 541 -30.97 -19.71 -13.38
C ASN A 541 -30.00 -20.70 -12.72
N HIS A 542 -28.67 -20.50 -12.85
CA HIS A 542 -27.69 -21.40 -12.28
C HIS A 542 -27.77 -21.47 -10.74
N GLU A 543 -27.88 -22.69 -10.23
CA GLU A 543 -27.95 -22.95 -8.79
C GLU A 543 -26.57 -23.14 -8.15
N ILE A 544 -26.35 -22.45 -7.02
CA ILE A 544 -25.15 -22.61 -6.20
C ILE A 544 -25.57 -23.04 -4.80
N ASN A 545 -25.22 -24.26 -4.40
CA ASN A 545 -25.63 -24.86 -3.12
C ASN A 545 -27.15 -24.80 -2.88
N GLY A 546 -27.96 -25.08 -3.91
CA GLY A 546 -29.42 -25.04 -3.84
C GLY A 546 -30.03 -23.64 -3.75
N LYS A 547 -29.26 -22.58 -4.04
CA LYS A 547 -29.74 -21.18 -4.10
C LYS A 547 -29.74 -20.68 -5.54
N ILE A 548 -30.72 -19.84 -5.87
CA ILE A 548 -30.87 -19.22 -7.20
C ILE A 548 -30.39 -17.75 -7.17
N PHE A 549 -29.96 -17.22 -8.31
CA PHE A 549 -29.53 -15.82 -8.41
C PHE A 549 -30.67 -14.84 -8.10
N SER A 550 -30.35 -13.79 -7.33
CA SER A 550 -31.20 -12.63 -7.09
C SER A 550 -30.49 -11.35 -7.50
N ARG A 551 -31.21 -10.50 -8.24
CA ARG A 551 -30.76 -9.13 -8.55
C ARG A 551 -30.76 -8.21 -7.34
N LYS A 552 -31.57 -8.53 -6.32
CA LYS A 552 -31.57 -7.83 -5.03
C LYS A 552 -30.48 -8.41 -4.14
N ASP A 553 -29.68 -7.55 -3.53
CA ASP A 553 -28.62 -7.90 -2.57
C ASP A 553 -29.14 -8.43 -1.21
N GLU A 554 -30.44 -8.77 -1.11
CA GLU A 554 -31.01 -9.38 0.09
C GLU A 554 -30.69 -10.89 0.11
N GLU A 555 -29.92 -11.31 1.13
CA GLU A 555 -29.64 -12.73 1.39
C GLU A 555 -30.89 -13.42 1.94
N GLU A 556 -31.85 -13.70 1.07
CA GLU A 556 -32.92 -14.65 1.37
C GLU A 556 -32.33 -16.06 1.52
N THR A 557 -32.97 -16.91 2.32
CA THR A 557 -32.49 -18.28 2.61
C THR A 557 -32.20 -19.09 1.34
N ASN A 558 -32.96 -18.84 0.26
CA ASN A 558 -32.89 -19.60 -1.00
C ASN A 558 -32.25 -18.84 -2.18
N LYS A 559 -31.66 -17.66 -1.95
CA LYS A 559 -31.08 -16.84 -3.04
C LYS A 559 -29.66 -16.37 -2.76
N TYR A 560 -28.89 -16.14 -3.82
CA TYR A 560 -27.56 -15.51 -3.75
C TYR A 560 -27.51 -14.22 -4.58
N GLY A 561 -26.77 -13.21 -4.10
CA GLY A 561 -26.71 -11.88 -4.73
C GLY A 561 -25.66 -11.73 -5.84
N LYS A 562 -25.60 -10.52 -6.43
CA LYS A 562 -24.73 -10.17 -7.57
C LYS A 562 -23.24 -10.42 -7.33
N GLU A 563 -22.76 -10.26 -6.10
CA GLU A 563 -21.35 -10.51 -5.77
C GLU A 563 -20.95 -11.97 -5.94
N ILE A 564 -21.83 -12.92 -5.61
CA ILE A 564 -21.61 -14.36 -5.77
C ILE A 564 -21.74 -14.72 -7.26
N PHE A 565 -22.81 -14.25 -7.92
CA PHE A 565 -23.03 -14.46 -9.34
C PHE A 565 -21.83 -14.02 -10.20
N SER A 566 -21.34 -12.79 -9.98
CA SER A 566 -20.17 -12.27 -10.70
C SER A 566 -18.86 -13.04 -10.46
N LYS A 567 -18.71 -13.72 -9.32
CA LYS A 567 -17.56 -14.63 -9.09
C LYS A 567 -17.72 -15.94 -9.86
N TYR A 568 -18.93 -16.49 -9.90
CA TYR A 568 -19.25 -17.68 -10.69
C TYR A 568 -18.97 -17.42 -12.18
N VAL A 569 -19.52 -16.34 -12.74
CA VAL A 569 -19.32 -15.97 -14.15
C VAL A 569 -17.83 -15.82 -14.48
N TYR A 570 -17.08 -15.09 -13.65
CA TYR A 570 -15.66 -14.86 -13.90
C TYR A 570 -14.81 -16.15 -13.86
N SER A 571 -15.19 -17.10 -13.02
CA SER A 571 -14.48 -18.38 -12.85
C SER A 571 -14.82 -19.37 -13.96
N ASN A 572 -16.07 -19.36 -14.43
CA ASN A 572 -16.59 -20.29 -15.43
C ASN A 572 -16.74 -19.67 -16.83
N PHE A 573 -16.02 -18.57 -17.11
CA PHE A 573 -16.14 -17.81 -18.35
C PHE A 573 -15.94 -18.63 -19.65
N GLN A 574 -15.30 -19.80 -19.58
CA GLN A 574 -15.10 -20.69 -20.73
C GLN A 574 -16.37 -21.42 -21.15
N ASN A 575 -17.30 -21.62 -20.21
CA ASN A 575 -18.54 -22.37 -20.40
C ASN A 575 -19.77 -21.46 -20.49
N ILE A 576 -19.56 -20.14 -20.55
CA ILE A 576 -20.62 -19.13 -20.59
C ILE A 576 -20.56 -18.43 -21.94
N ASN A 577 -21.71 -18.30 -22.58
CA ASN A 577 -21.87 -17.53 -23.79
C ASN A 577 -21.80 -16.02 -23.48
N PHE A 578 -20.95 -15.29 -24.20
CA PHE A 578 -20.80 -13.84 -24.07
C PHE A 578 -21.16 -13.10 -25.37
N HIS A 579 -21.91 -13.72 -26.28
CA HIS A 579 -22.27 -13.10 -27.56
C HIS A 579 -22.92 -11.72 -27.39
N ASN A 580 -23.85 -11.59 -26.43
CA ASN A 580 -24.56 -10.32 -26.16
C ASN A 580 -23.65 -9.21 -25.59
N PHE A 581 -22.41 -9.53 -25.17
CA PHE A 581 -21.43 -8.54 -24.74
C PHE A 581 -20.64 -7.93 -25.90
N LYS A 582 -20.68 -8.52 -27.11
CA LYS A 582 -19.90 -8.06 -28.27
C LYS A 582 -20.13 -6.59 -28.58
N GLN A 583 -21.39 -6.14 -28.59
CA GLN A 583 -21.73 -4.74 -28.85
C GLN A 583 -21.01 -3.77 -27.91
N ILE A 584 -20.94 -4.07 -26.60
CA ILE A 584 -20.21 -3.25 -25.63
C ILE A 584 -18.72 -3.18 -25.99
N LEU A 585 -18.13 -4.32 -26.35
CA LEU A 585 -16.71 -4.41 -26.70
C LEU A 585 -16.40 -3.67 -28.01
N ASP A 586 -17.26 -3.80 -29.02
CA ASP A 586 -17.18 -3.05 -30.28
C ASP A 586 -17.25 -1.55 -30.02
N ASP A 587 -18.18 -1.11 -29.16
CA ASP A 587 -18.32 0.29 -28.78
C ASP A 587 -17.10 0.82 -28.01
N ILE A 588 -16.48 0.01 -27.16
CA ILE A 588 -15.22 0.35 -26.50
C ILE A 588 -14.09 0.50 -27.53
N VAL A 589 -13.96 -0.42 -28.48
CA VAL A 589 -12.98 -0.34 -29.57
C VAL A 589 -13.18 0.96 -30.36
N TYR A 590 -14.42 1.23 -30.78
CA TYR A 590 -14.77 2.43 -31.52
C TYR A 590 -14.38 3.71 -30.76
N ILE A 591 -14.70 3.81 -29.46
CA ILE A 591 -14.34 4.98 -28.64
C ILE A 591 -12.82 5.16 -28.60
N ILE A 592 -12.06 4.07 -28.45
CA ILE A 592 -10.60 4.12 -28.43
C ILE A 592 -10.05 4.63 -29.76
N GLU A 593 -10.53 4.09 -30.87
CA GLU A 593 -10.07 4.45 -32.22
C GLU A 593 -10.37 5.92 -32.56
N ILE A 594 -11.61 6.36 -32.33
CA ILE A 594 -12.01 7.76 -32.55
C ILE A 594 -11.20 8.71 -31.68
N TYR A 595 -10.96 8.35 -30.41
CA TYR A 595 -10.14 9.18 -29.54
C TYR A 595 -8.70 9.30 -30.06
N GLU A 596 -8.06 8.19 -30.45
CA GLU A 596 -6.70 8.19 -31.00
C GLU A 596 -6.61 8.99 -32.31
N MET A 597 -7.61 8.90 -33.19
CA MET A 597 -7.70 9.71 -34.40
C MET A 597 -7.78 11.21 -34.06
N SER A 598 -8.68 11.60 -33.15
CA SER A 598 -8.85 13.00 -32.73
C SER A 598 -7.56 13.57 -32.12
N LYS A 599 -6.83 12.74 -31.37
CA LYS A 599 -5.58 13.13 -30.72
C LYS A 599 -4.43 13.31 -31.70
N LYS A 600 -4.33 12.44 -32.72
CA LYS A 600 -3.35 12.61 -33.81
C LYS A 600 -3.57 13.95 -34.53
N ASN A 601 -4.83 14.33 -34.77
CA ASN A 601 -5.16 15.60 -35.41
C ASN A 601 -4.77 16.81 -34.53
N ARG A 602 -5.05 16.77 -33.22
CA ARG A 602 -4.62 17.83 -32.28
C ARG A 602 -3.11 18.02 -32.25
N LYS A 603 -2.34 16.92 -32.30
CA LYS A 603 -0.87 16.99 -32.35
C LYS A 603 -0.34 17.67 -33.60
N LYS A 604 -0.96 17.43 -34.77
CA LYS A 604 -0.56 18.07 -36.03
C LYS A 604 -0.73 19.59 -35.97
N VAL A 605 -1.88 20.05 -35.47
CA VAL A 605 -2.21 21.49 -35.33
C VAL A 605 -1.26 22.22 -34.37
N VAL A 606 -0.65 21.53 -33.40
CA VAL A 606 0.31 22.14 -32.46
C VAL A 606 1.74 22.17 -33.01
N THR A 607 2.04 21.34 -34.02
CA THR A 607 3.37 21.26 -34.66
C THR A 607 3.50 22.11 -35.93
N GLU A 608 2.36 22.56 -36.47
CA GLU A 608 2.24 23.58 -37.52
C GLU A 608 2.16 24.97 -36.89
#